data_AF-A0A4Q4XM70-F1
#
_entry.id   AF-A0A4Q4XM70-F1
#
_cell.length_a   1.000
_cell.length_b   1.000
_cell.length_c   1.000
_cell.angle_alpha   90.00
_cell.angle_beta   90.00
_cell.angle_gamma   90.00
#
_symmetry.space_group_name_H-M   'P 1'
#
loop_
_entity.id
_entity.type
_entity.pdbx_description
1 polymer ?
#
loop_
_entity_poly.entity_id
_entity_poly.type
_entity_poly.pdbx_seq_one_letter_code
_entity_poly.pdbx_strand_id
1 'polypeptide(L)'
;MAFVHDLTAKEVLHVTRELAKHRGRLALPMLLPTILVETRLQTAIFGVRDCHREIILVERKTGLLTKWDSSEALSDMRKKRSIQNPAETVDFNIITADITSVKSKLTYTEYLCEVWSPKLVAFDRINSRMVESVPAEADRERLLTIHRGLHDEIHFYLTSFEGVHLRAKYLSKRAEAQVQTVSKPSAESGHIAKPAKIFSLIAQKDNALALRDNANLKTITEDQRRIALAATRHSASMHVISAITTVFLPATFTAVGQAQFYSERYLILVCRRSSVRRSSTFKLEKVLE
;
A
#
# COMPACT_ATOMS: atom_id res chain seq x y z
N MET A 1 -5.65 14.25 -3.92
CA MET A 1 -4.42 13.64 -3.37
C MET A 1 -4.78 12.77 -2.17
N ALA A 2 -5.27 11.54 -2.39
CA ALA A 2 -5.69 10.64 -1.30
C ALA A 2 -4.63 9.58 -0.90
N PHE A 3 -3.50 9.53 -1.61
CA PHE A 3 -2.48 8.47 -1.50
C PHE A 3 -1.64 8.52 -0.22
N VAL A 4 -1.59 9.69 0.42
CA VAL A 4 -0.69 9.98 1.55
C VAL A 4 -1.43 9.95 2.88
N HIS A 5 -2.76 9.85 2.85
CA HIS A 5 -3.54 9.77 4.07
C HIS A 5 -3.32 8.41 4.76
N ASP A 6 -3.26 8.45 6.08
CA ASP A 6 -3.15 7.27 6.95
C ASP A 6 -1.88 6.43 6.75
N LEU A 7 -0.76 7.06 6.37
CA LEU A 7 0.55 6.39 6.44
C LEU A 7 1.04 6.36 7.89
N THR A 8 1.29 5.15 8.39
CA THR A 8 1.97 4.93 9.66
C THR A 8 3.45 5.33 9.58
N ALA A 9 4.07 5.63 10.71
CA ALA A 9 5.51 5.96 10.75
C ALA A 9 6.40 4.86 10.13
N LYS A 10 5.99 3.59 10.26
CA LYS A 10 6.69 2.45 9.64
C LYS A 10 6.58 2.48 8.12
N GLU A 11 5.39 2.80 7.58
CA GLU A 11 5.19 2.94 6.13
C GLU A 11 5.95 4.14 5.57
N VAL A 12 5.97 5.28 6.27
CA VAL A 12 6.77 6.45 5.86
C VAL A 12 8.26 6.10 5.77
N LEU A 13 8.79 5.39 6.77
CA LEU A 13 10.20 4.94 6.77
C LEU A 13 10.47 3.99 5.60
N HIS A 14 9.57 3.05 5.33
CA HIS A 14 9.68 2.12 4.21
C HIS A 14 9.67 2.87 2.87
N VAL A 15 8.70 3.75 2.63
CA VAL A 15 8.59 4.56 1.41
C VAL A 15 9.85 5.41 1.21
N THR A 16 10.38 6.01 2.28
CA THR A 16 11.61 6.79 2.22
C THR A 16 12.81 5.94 1.80
N ARG A 17 12.89 4.70 2.29
CA ARG A 17 13.94 3.74 1.92
C ARG A 17 13.82 3.32 0.46
N GLU A 18 12.62 2.99 -0.01
CA GLU A 18 12.41 2.61 -1.41
C GLU A 18 12.68 3.78 -2.36
N LEU A 19 12.22 5.00 -2.03
CA LEU A 19 12.58 6.21 -2.79
C LEU A 19 14.09 6.41 -2.90
N ALA A 20 14.84 6.12 -1.83
CA ALA A 20 16.29 6.21 -1.86
C ALA A 20 16.93 5.20 -2.83
N LYS A 21 16.38 4.00 -2.98
CA LYS A 21 16.82 3.01 -3.97
C LYS A 21 16.50 3.44 -5.40
N HIS A 22 15.37 4.12 -5.60
CA HIS A 22 14.91 4.57 -6.91
C HIS A 22 15.32 5.99 -7.27
N ARG A 23 16.37 6.57 -6.65
CA ARG A 23 16.85 7.94 -6.93
C ARG A 23 17.10 8.21 -8.42
N GLY A 24 17.60 7.22 -9.15
CA GLY A 24 17.83 7.33 -10.60
C GLY A 24 16.56 7.43 -11.46
N ARG A 25 15.38 7.14 -10.87
CA ARG A 25 14.08 7.06 -11.55
C ARG A 25 13.12 8.21 -11.19
N LEU A 26 13.58 9.18 -10.39
CA LEU A 26 12.75 10.30 -9.90
C LEU A 26 12.19 11.21 -11.02
N ALA A 27 12.61 11.00 -12.26
CA ALA A 27 12.12 11.74 -13.41
C ALA A 27 10.66 11.42 -13.78
N LEU A 28 10.09 10.31 -13.29
CA LEU A 28 8.70 9.93 -13.57
C LEU A 28 7.76 10.31 -12.41
N PRO A 29 6.65 11.02 -12.70
CA PRO A 29 5.78 11.61 -11.69
C PRO A 29 4.99 10.56 -10.91
N MET A 30 4.73 9.39 -11.51
CA MET A 30 4.00 8.32 -10.83
C MET A 30 4.89 7.34 -10.06
N LEU A 31 6.21 7.56 -9.99
CA LEU A 31 7.09 6.70 -9.21
C LEU A 31 6.68 6.63 -7.73
N LEU A 32 6.45 7.79 -7.10
CA LEU A 32 6.05 7.84 -5.68
C LEU A 32 4.69 7.15 -5.44
N PRO A 33 3.63 7.46 -6.20
CA PRO A 33 2.38 6.69 -6.13
C PRO A 33 2.57 5.18 -6.30
N THR A 34 3.43 4.74 -7.24
CA THR A 34 3.71 3.32 -7.46
C THR A 34 4.37 2.66 -6.23
N ILE A 35 5.37 3.31 -5.62
CA ILE A 35 6.00 2.83 -4.37
C ILE A 35 4.97 2.76 -3.22
N LEU A 36 4.03 3.72 -3.15
CA LEU A 36 2.95 3.67 -2.15
C LEU A 36 1.97 2.52 -2.40
N VAL A 37 1.79 2.07 -3.65
CA VAL A 37 0.96 0.89 -3.94
C VAL A 37 1.62 -0.38 -3.43
N GLU A 38 2.96 -0.47 -3.48
CA GLU A 38 3.70 -1.64 -3.00
C GLU A 38 3.37 -1.95 -1.54
N THR A 39 3.33 -0.96 -0.65
CA THR A 39 2.98 -1.18 0.76
C THR A 39 1.56 -1.71 0.95
N ARG A 40 0.62 -1.24 0.13
CA ARG A 40 -0.77 -1.72 0.13
C ARG A 40 -0.87 -3.14 -0.40
N LEU A 41 -0.12 -3.46 -1.46
CA LEU A 41 -0.02 -4.82 -2.00
C LEU A 41 0.54 -5.78 -0.95
N GLN A 42 1.63 -5.42 -0.24
CA GLN A 42 2.20 -6.24 0.83
C GLN A 42 1.19 -6.47 1.96
N THR A 43 0.46 -5.42 2.35
CA THR A 43 -0.62 -5.53 3.35
C THR A 43 -1.70 -6.52 2.92
N ALA A 44 -2.12 -6.48 1.65
CA ALA A 44 -3.09 -7.40 1.09
C ALA A 44 -2.58 -8.86 1.04
N ILE A 45 -1.33 -9.06 0.61
CA ILE A 45 -0.67 -10.38 0.59
C ILE A 45 -0.63 -11.00 1.99
N PHE A 46 -0.16 -10.24 2.98
CA PHE A 46 -0.08 -10.72 4.37
C PHE A 46 -1.47 -10.92 4.97
N GLY A 47 -2.42 -10.02 4.72
CA GLY A 47 -3.81 -10.16 5.16
C GLY A 47 -4.45 -11.45 4.68
N VAL A 48 -4.31 -11.78 3.38
CA VAL A 48 -4.84 -13.04 2.81
C VAL A 48 -4.13 -14.27 3.38
N ARG A 49 -2.81 -14.21 3.60
CA ARG A 49 -2.06 -15.29 4.24
C ARG A 49 -2.55 -15.55 5.67
N ASP A 50 -2.78 -14.49 6.44
CA ASP A 50 -3.20 -14.60 7.83
C ASP A 50 -4.65 -15.09 7.93
N CYS A 51 -5.54 -14.62 7.05
CA CYS A 51 -6.90 -15.16 6.89
C CYS A 51 -6.89 -16.66 6.57
N HIS A 52 -6.00 -17.11 5.69
CA HIS A 52 -5.86 -18.54 5.39
C HIS A 52 -5.47 -19.35 6.62
N ARG A 53 -4.54 -18.83 7.44
CA ARG A 53 -4.14 -19.49 8.70
C ARG A 53 -5.31 -19.55 9.69
N GLU A 54 -6.08 -18.47 9.83
CA GLU A 54 -7.28 -18.42 10.68
C GLU A 54 -8.32 -19.46 10.24
N ILE A 55 -8.57 -19.59 8.93
CA ILE A 55 -9.46 -20.63 8.36
C ILE A 55 -8.98 -22.04 8.73
N ILE A 56 -7.68 -22.33 8.59
CA ILE A 56 -7.12 -23.65 8.95
C ILE A 56 -7.28 -23.92 10.45
N LEU A 57 -7.11 -22.90 11.31
CA LEU A 57 -7.32 -23.05 12.75
C LEU A 57 -8.78 -23.37 13.08
N VAL A 58 -9.73 -22.72 12.41
CA VAL A 58 -11.16 -23.02 12.54
C VAL A 58 -11.48 -24.44 12.08
N GLU A 59 -10.91 -24.91 10.97
CA GLU A 59 -11.08 -26.29 10.49
C GLU A 59 -10.57 -27.32 11.50
N ARG A 60 -9.42 -27.04 12.13
CA ARG A 60 -8.87 -27.90 13.18
C ARG A 60 -9.76 -27.93 14.41
N LYS A 61 -10.31 -26.78 14.84
CA LYS A 61 -11.23 -26.68 15.98
C LYS A 61 -12.55 -27.42 15.73
N THR A 62 -13.07 -27.33 14.50
CA THR A 62 -14.35 -27.95 14.10
C THR A 62 -14.22 -29.41 13.70
N GLY A 63 -13.00 -29.91 13.49
CA GLY A 63 -12.77 -31.25 12.94
C GLY A 63 -13.07 -31.38 11.44
N LEU A 64 -13.38 -30.27 10.75
CA LEU A 64 -13.71 -30.22 9.32
C LEU A 64 -12.47 -30.08 8.42
N LEU A 65 -11.33 -30.64 8.85
CA LEU A 65 -10.09 -30.53 8.09
C LEU A 65 -10.24 -31.22 6.72
N THR A 66 -10.21 -30.43 5.66
CA THR A 66 -10.21 -30.94 4.28
C THR A 66 -8.91 -31.71 4.05
N LYS A 67 -9.00 -33.04 3.93
CA LYS A 67 -7.88 -33.90 3.54
C LYS A 67 -7.63 -33.72 2.04
N TRP A 68 -6.81 -32.72 1.68
CA TRP A 68 -6.44 -32.50 0.28
C TRP A 68 -5.25 -33.38 -0.14
N ASP A 69 -4.29 -33.60 0.77
CA ASP A 69 -3.15 -34.48 0.55
C ASP A 69 -3.13 -35.62 1.58
N SER A 70 -3.42 -36.83 1.11
CA SER A 70 -3.41 -38.07 1.91
C SER A 70 -2.01 -38.55 2.30
N SER A 71 -0.95 -37.87 1.85
CA SER A 71 0.45 -38.24 2.10
C SER A 71 0.87 -38.01 3.56
N GLU A 72 0.51 -36.87 4.17
CA GLU A 72 0.77 -36.61 5.60
C GLU A 72 -0.23 -37.28 6.53
N ALA A 73 -1.37 -37.75 6.00
CA ALA A 73 -2.43 -38.38 6.79
C ALA A 73 -2.05 -39.77 7.35
N LEU A 74 -0.92 -40.37 6.94
CA LEU A 74 -0.49 -41.69 7.41
C LEU A 74 0.54 -41.65 8.55
N SER A 75 1.35 -40.59 8.70
CA SER A 75 2.44 -40.58 9.69
C SER A 75 2.00 -40.05 11.06
N ASP A 76 1.10 -39.08 11.12
CA ASP A 76 0.74 -38.40 12.38
C ASP A 76 -0.52 -38.95 13.08
N MET A 77 -1.40 -39.67 12.37
CA MET A 77 -2.60 -40.26 12.99
C MET A 77 -2.30 -41.43 13.94
N ARG A 78 -1.08 -41.97 13.94
CA ARG A 78 -0.69 -43.08 14.83
C ARG A 78 -0.16 -42.64 16.20
N LYS A 79 0.15 -41.35 16.41
CA LYS A 79 0.63 -40.86 17.71
C LYS A 79 -0.49 -40.24 18.54
N LYS A 80 -1.24 -41.14 19.20
CA LYS A 80 -1.88 -40.98 20.52
C LYS A 80 -2.25 -39.53 20.91
N ARG A 81 -3.38 -39.03 20.44
CA ARG A 81 -4.20 -38.13 21.28
C ARG A 81 -5.43 -38.92 21.69
N SER A 82 -5.52 -39.22 22.99
CA SER A 82 -6.74 -39.73 23.60
C SER A 82 -7.86 -38.74 23.27
N ILE A 83 -8.81 -39.21 22.47
CA ILE A 83 -9.97 -38.46 22.01
C ILE A 83 -10.89 -38.26 23.21
N GLN A 84 -10.66 -37.18 23.97
CA GLN A 84 -11.79 -36.52 24.64
C GLN A 84 -12.67 -35.96 23.52
N ASN A 85 -13.97 -36.26 23.56
CA ASN A 85 -14.95 -35.86 22.54
C ASN A 85 -14.80 -34.36 22.22
N PRO A 86 -14.25 -33.99 21.05
CA PRO A 86 -14.06 -32.58 20.70
C PRO A 86 -15.39 -31.83 20.72
N ALA A 87 -16.47 -32.54 20.37
CA ALA A 87 -17.82 -32.00 20.25
C ALA A 87 -18.41 -31.38 21.53
N GLU A 88 -17.93 -31.74 22.73
CA GLU A 88 -18.48 -31.19 23.99
C GLU A 88 -17.88 -29.83 24.38
N THR A 89 -16.77 -29.41 23.77
CA THR A 89 -16.04 -28.19 24.18
C THR A 89 -16.00 -27.08 23.13
N VAL A 90 -16.58 -27.31 21.94
CA VAL A 90 -16.54 -26.33 20.85
C VAL A 90 -17.63 -25.27 21.03
N ASP A 91 -17.21 -24.02 21.28
CA ASP A 91 -18.11 -22.87 21.24
C ASP A 91 -18.30 -22.40 19.79
N PHE A 92 -19.43 -22.78 19.20
CA PHE A 92 -19.80 -22.41 17.84
C PHE A 92 -20.03 -20.90 17.65
N ASN A 93 -20.33 -20.15 18.70
CA ASN A 93 -20.48 -18.68 18.59
C ASN A 93 -19.13 -18.02 18.32
N ILE A 94 -18.09 -18.47 19.03
CA ILE A 94 -16.71 -17.99 18.83
C ILE A 94 -16.25 -18.33 17.42
N ILE A 95 -16.49 -19.57 16.95
CA ILE A 95 -16.13 -19.97 15.59
C ILE A 95 -16.85 -19.13 14.53
N THR A 96 -18.15 -18.89 14.72
CA THR A 96 -18.92 -18.07 13.77
C THR A 96 -18.40 -16.64 13.74
N ALA A 97 -18.08 -16.06 14.90
CA ALA A 97 -17.48 -14.73 14.98
C ALA A 97 -16.09 -14.67 14.31
N ASP A 98 -15.24 -15.67 14.54
CA ASP A 98 -13.92 -15.80 13.91
C ASP A 98 -14.05 -15.86 12.38
N ILE A 99 -14.94 -16.71 11.85
CA ILE A 99 -15.13 -16.84 10.39
C ILE A 99 -15.71 -15.56 9.79
N THR A 100 -16.68 -14.92 10.45
CA THR A 100 -17.24 -13.64 9.97
C THR A 100 -16.16 -12.56 9.93
N SER A 101 -15.30 -12.49 10.95
CA SER A 101 -14.15 -11.59 10.98
C SER A 101 -13.19 -11.83 9.81
N VAL A 102 -12.85 -13.10 9.55
CA VAL A 102 -12.03 -13.49 8.38
C VAL A 102 -12.69 -13.04 7.08
N LYS A 103 -13.99 -13.29 6.92
CA LYS A 103 -14.72 -12.90 5.71
C LYS A 103 -14.66 -11.38 5.48
N SER A 104 -14.86 -10.58 6.53
CA SER A 104 -14.73 -9.12 6.44
C SER A 104 -13.32 -8.68 6.01
N LYS A 105 -12.26 -9.31 6.54
CA LYS A 105 -10.86 -9.03 6.14
C LYS A 105 -10.60 -9.39 4.67
N LEU A 106 -11.16 -10.51 4.20
CA LEU A 106 -11.03 -10.96 2.80
C LEU A 106 -11.78 -10.02 1.85
N THR A 107 -13.01 -9.62 2.18
CA THR A 107 -13.77 -8.63 1.40
C THR A 107 -13.05 -7.29 1.32
N TYR A 108 -12.44 -6.84 2.42
CA TYR A 108 -11.60 -5.63 2.40
C TYR A 108 -10.39 -5.78 1.45
N THR A 109 -9.78 -6.98 1.41
CA THR A 109 -8.67 -7.24 0.49
C THR A 109 -9.12 -7.26 -0.97
N GLU A 110 -10.28 -7.87 -1.28
CA GLU A 110 -10.88 -7.81 -2.62
C GLU A 110 -11.12 -6.35 -3.05
N TYR A 111 -11.68 -5.53 -2.16
CA TYR A 111 -11.86 -4.09 -2.39
C TYR A 111 -10.54 -3.38 -2.70
N LEU A 112 -9.48 -3.65 -1.95
CA LEU A 112 -8.15 -3.06 -2.22
C LEU A 112 -7.67 -3.43 -3.63
N CYS A 113 -7.76 -4.70 -4.03
CA CYS A 113 -7.35 -5.13 -5.37
C CYS A 113 -8.15 -4.41 -6.47
N GLU A 114 -9.46 -4.27 -6.30
CA GLU A 114 -10.36 -3.61 -7.27
C GLU A 114 -10.08 -2.10 -7.39
N VAL A 115 -9.71 -1.44 -6.29
CA VAL A 115 -9.40 -0.01 -6.30
C VAL A 115 -8.02 0.28 -6.88
N TRP A 116 -7.02 -0.54 -6.58
CA TRP A 116 -5.62 -0.26 -6.95
C TRP A 116 -5.24 -0.70 -8.35
N SER A 117 -5.81 -1.81 -8.85
CA SER A 117 -5.52 -2.31 -10.20
C SER A 117 -5.76 -1.25 -11.30
N PRO A 118 -6.94 -0.60 -11.40
CA PRO A 118 -7.17 0.42 -12.43
C PRO A 118 -6.31 1.69 -12.21
N LYS A 119 -5.92 1.99 -10.96
CA LYS A 119 -5.02 3.13 -10.67
C LYS A 119 -3.61 2.89 -11.19
N LEU A 120 -3.09 1.68 -11.04
CA LEU A 120 -1.78 1.29 -11.59
C LEU A 120 -1.74 1.43 -13.12
N VAL A 121 -2.79 0.99 -13.82
CA VAL A 121 -2.91 1.20 -15.27
C VAL A 121 -2.93 2.69 -15.63
N ALA A 122 -3.62 3.51 -14.83
CA ALA A 122 -3.62 4.96 -15.03
C ALA A 122 -2.23 5.59 -14.79
N PHE A 123 -1.46 5.09 -13.83
CA PHE A 123 -0.10 5.57 -13.54
C PHE A 123 0.83 5.32 -14.72
N ASP A 124 0.80 4.11 -15.26
CA ASP A 124 1.57 3.73 -16.43
C ASP A 124 1.26 4.63 -17.64
N ARG A 125 -0.04 4.84 -17.90
CA ARG A 125 -0.49 5.73 -18.98
C ARG A 125 -0.04 7.19 -18.80
N ILE A 126 -0.03 7.70 -17.57
CA ILE A 126 0.44 9.06 -17.27
C ILE A 126 1.95 9.17 -17.54
N ASN A 127 2.73 8.18 -17.10
CA ASN A 127 4.16 8.17 -17.37
C ASN A 127 4.45 8.05 -18.88
N SER A 128 3.74 7.18 -19.60
CA SER A 128 3.89 7.03 -21.05
C SER A 128 3.70 8.35 -21.79
N ARG A 129 2.63 9.08 -21.48
CA ARG A 129 2.36 10.42 -22.07
C ARG A 129 3.46 11.44 -21.77
N MET A 130 4.05 11.37 -20.57
CA MET A 130 5.14 12.26 -20.20
C MET A 130 6.41 11.95 -20.98
N VAL A 131 6.71 10.67 -21.24
CA VAL A 131 7.86 10.29 -22.05
C VAL A 131 7.67 10.72 -23.51
N GLU A 132 6.44 10.60 -24.03
CA GLU A 132 6.08 11.01 -25.39
C GLU A 132 6.14 12.53 -25.61
N SER A 133 5.93 13.33 -24.57
CA SER A 133 5.89 14.79 -24.68
C SER A 133 7.27 15.47 -24.66
N VAL A 134 8.36 14.71 -24.46
CA VAL A 134 9.72 15.26 -24.40
C VAL A 134 10.30 15.46 -25.80
N PRO A 135 10.65 16.70 -26.20
CA PRO A 135 11.07 17.02 -27.57
C PRO A 135 12.52 16.63 -27.89
N ALA A 136 13.39 16.49 -26.88
CA ALA A 136 14.80 16.18 -27.08
C ALA A 136 15.03 14.66 -27.07
N GLU A 137 15.57 14.11 -28.17
CA GLU A 137 15.77 12.66 -28.34
C GLU A 137 16.67 12.04 -27.27
N ALA A 138 17.74 12.72 -26.85
CA ALA A 138 18.65 12.22 -25.81
C ALA A 138 17.96 12.09 -24.43
N ASP A 139 17.14 13.08 -24.04
CA ASP A 139 16.40 13.04 -22.79
C ASP A 139 15.27 12.00 -22.85
N ARG A 140 14.66 11.86 -24.03
CA ARG A 140 13.61 10.88 -24.30
C ARG A 140 14.12 9.44 -24.15
N GLU A 141 15.30 9.10 -24.67
CA GLU A 141 15.87 7.76 -24.54
C GLU A 141 16.14 7.38 -23.07
N ARG A 142 16.69 8.32 -22.30
CA ARG A 142 16.89 8.15 -20.85
C ARG A 142 15.57 7.91 -20.13
N LEU A 143 14.55 8.72 -20.43
CA LEU A 143 13.22 8.58 -19.83
C LEU A 143 12.51 7.29 -20.25
N LEU A 144 12.67 6.85 -21.50
CA LEU A 144 12.16 5.56 -21.97
C LEU A 144 12.76 4.39 -21.19
N THR A 145 14.07 4.45 -20.89
CA THR A 145 14.75 3.43 -20.09
C THR A 145 14.18 3.37 -18.66
N ILE A 146 13.99 4.54 -18.04
CA ILE A 146 13.39 4.64 -16.70
C ILE A 146 11.93 4.15 -16.73
N HIS A 147 11.18 4.51 -17.77
CA HIS A 147 9.79 4.13 -17.96
C HIS A 147 9.61 2.62 -18.08
N ARG A 148 10.44 1.94 -18.89
CA ARG A 148 10.39 0.47 -19.00
C ARG A 148 10.58 -0.20 -17.64
N GLY A 149 11.57 0.23 -16.86
CA GLY A 149 11.80 -0.34 -15.52
C GLY A 149 10.62 -0.13 -14.56
N LEU A 150 9.96 1.03 -14.62
CA LEU A 150 8.76 1.29 -13.81
C LEU A 150 7.52 0.56 -14.34
N HIS A 151 7.40 0.40 -15.66
CA HIS A 151 6.35 -0.36 -16.33
C HIS A 151 6.38 -1.84 -15.90
N ASP A 152 7.57 -2.45 -15.89
CA ASP A 152 7.75 -3.83 -15.45
C ASP A 152 7.32 -4.02 -13.98
N GLU A 153 7.66 -3.06 -13.11
CA GLU A 153 7.23 -3.05 -11.70
C GLU A 153 5.71 -2.90 -11.57
N ILE A 154 5.10 -1.98 -12.33
CA ILE A 154 3.64 -1.81 -12.36
C ILE A 154 2.95 -3.10 -12.82
N HIS A 155 3.47 -3.74 -13.88
CA HIS A 155 2.94 -5.00 -14.39
C HIS A 155 3.05 -6.11 -13.35
N PHE A 156 4.20 -6.23 -12.67
CA PHE A 156 4.39 -7.17 -11.57
C PHE A 156 3.36 -6.95 -10.45
N TYR A 157 3.08 -5.70 -10.07
CA TYR A 157 2.06 -5.39 -9.06
C TYR A 157 0.65 -5.73 -9.53
N LEU A 158 0.31 -5.49 -10.80
CA LEU A 158 -0.99 -5.87 -11.38
C LEU A 158 -1.22 -7.38 -11.30
N THR A 159 -0.27 -8.19 -11.77
CA THR A 159 -0.34 -9.66 -11.68
C THR A 159 -0.42 -10.12 -10.22
N SER A 160 0.31 -9.45 -9.32
CA SER A 160 0.27 -9.77 -7.89
C SER A 160 -1.10 -9.46 -7.26
N PHE A 161 -1.71 -8.31 -7.57
CA PHE A 161 -3.06 -7.98 -7.12
C PHE A 161 -4.10 -8.97 -7.65
N GLU A 162 -4.00 -9.38 -8.92
CA GLU A 162 -4.87 -10.40 -9.49
C GLU A 162 -4.76 -11.72 -8.72
N GLY A 163 -3.54 -12.19 -8.45
CA GLY A 163 -3.31 -13.40 -7.67
C GLY A 163 -3.86 -13.30 -6.24
N VAL A 164 -3.67 -12.16 -5.57
CA VAL A 164 -4.22 -11.89 -4.24
C VAL A 164 -5.75 -11.85 -4.26
N HIS A 165 -6.34 -11.21 -5.28
CA HIS A 165 -7.80 -11.11 -5.47
C HIS A 165 -8.45 -12.47 -5.65
N LEU A 166 -7.91 -13.29 -6.55
CA LEU A 166 -8.39 -14.66 -6.78
C LEU A 166 -8.29 -15.51 -5.52
N ARG A 167 -7.18 -15.39 -4.78
CA ARG A 167 -6.99 -16.10 -3.52
C ARG A 167 -7.96 -15.63 -2.44
N ALA A 168 -8.21 -14.33 -2.33
CA ALA A 168 -9.18 -13.77 -1.40
C ALA A 168 -10.59 -14.30 -1.68
N LYS A 169 -11.01 -14.28 -2.95
CA LYS A 169 -12.30 -14.84 -3.40
C LYS A 169 -12.44 -16.33 -3.08
N TYR A 170 -11.39 -17.11 -3.33
CA TYR A 170 -11.38 -18.53 -2.99
C TYR A 170 -11.55 -18.76 -1.48
N LEU A 171 -10.76 -18.06 -0.65
CA LEU A 171 -10.85 -18.19 0.81
C LEU A 171 -12.18 -17.70 1.36
N SER A 172 -12.78 -16.68 0.73
CA SER A 172 -14.10 -16.15 1.10
C SER A 172 -15.18 -17.23 0.88
N LYS A 173 -15.19 -17.88 -0.29
CA LYS A 173 -16.08 -19.02 -0.57
C LYS A 173 -15.84 -20.21 0.38
N ARG A 174 -14.59 -20.48 0.72
CA ARG A 174 -14.24 -21.55 1.68
C ARG A 174 -14.77 -21.23 3.08
N ALA A 175 -14.60 -19.99 3.55
CA ALA A 175 -15.16 -19.52 4.81
C ALA A 175 -16.69 -19.64 4.82
N GLU A 176 -17.38 -19.26 3.73
CA GLU A 176 -18.83 -19.43 3.59
C GLU A 176 -19.27 -20.90 3.68
N ALA A 177 -18.56 -21.82 3.01
CA ALA A 177 -18.85 -23.25 3.08
C ALA A 177 -18.67 -23.82 4.50
N GLN A 178 -17.70 -23.31 5.27
CA GLN A 178 -17.52 -23.69 6.68
C GLN A 178 -18.67 -23.24 7.55
N VAL A 179 -19.12 -21.97 7.39
CA VAL A 179 -20.29 -21.47 8.12
C VAL A 179 -21.50 -22.35 7.81
N GLN A 180 -21.75 -22.66 6.54
CA GLN A 180 -22.88 -23.51 6.14
C GLN A 180 -22.79 -24.93 6.73
N THR A 181 -21.59 -25.52 6.78
CA THR A 181 -21.39 -26.87 7.35
C THR A 181 -21.63 -26.87 8.86
N VAL A 182 -21.13 -25.87 9.59
CA VAL A 182 -21.36 -25.72 11.03
C VAL A 182 -22.84 -25.43 11.34
N SER A 183 -23.54 -24.77 10.42
CA SER A 183 -24.96 -24.39 10.57
C SER A 183 -25.94 -25.54 10.39
N LYS A 184 -25.62 -26.52 9.52
CA LYS A 184 -26.56 -27.57 9.16
C LYS A 184 -26.78 -28.52 10.35
N PRO A 185 -27.98 -28.57 10.95
CA PRO A 185 -28.27 -29.55 11.98
C PRO A 185 -28.17 -30.94 11.35
N SER A 186 -27.27 -31.78 11.85
CA SER A 186 -27.27 -33.20 11.47
C SER A 186 -28.60 -33.81 11.94
N ALA A 187 -29.50 -34.05 10.98
CA ALA A 187 -30.86 -34.51 11.23
C ALA A 187 -30.91 -35.94 11.81
N GLU A 188 -29.78 -36.63 11.93
CA GLU A 188 -29.70 -38.03 12.38
C GLU A 188 -29.28 -38.21 13.86
N SER A 189 -28.90 -37.14 14.58
CA SER A 189 -28.58 -37.23 16.01
C SER A 189 -29.78 -36.81 16.86
N GLY A 190 -30.66 -37.77 17.15
CA GLY A 190 -31.94 -37.60 17.87
C GLY A 190 -31.88 -37.14 19.33
N HIS A 191 -30.76 -36.62 19.84
CA HIS A 191 -30.71 -36.00 21.16
C HIS A 191 -29.82 -34.75 21.14
N ILE A 192 -30.36 -33.64 21.64
CA ILE A 192 -29.79 -32.29 21.79
C ILE A 192 -29.97 -31.36 20.56
N ALA A 193 -31.22 -30.96 20.35
CA ALA A 193 -31.61 -29.85 19.49
C ALA A 193 -31.10 -28.50 20.04
N LYS A 194 -29.89 -28.06 19.68
CA LYS A 194 -29.39 -26.68 19.94
C LYS A 194 -28.56 -25.96 18.85
N PRO A 195 -28.35 -26.43 17.59
CA PRO A 195 -27.71 -25.57 16.57
C PRO A 195 -28.68 -24.65 15.79
N ALA A 196 -29.94 -25.04 15.62
CA ALA A 196 -30.88 -24.36 14.71
C ALA A 196 -31.31 -22.94 15.16
N LYS A 197 -31.23 -22.64 16.46
CA LYS A 197 -31.69 -21.34 17.00
C LYS A 197 -30.66 -20.22 16.83
N ILE A 198 -29.39 -20.54 16.62
CA ILE A 198 -28.30 -19.57 16.56
C ILE A 198 -28.31 -18.81 15.22
N PHE A 199 -28.54 -19.48 14.09
CA PHE A 199 -28.56 -18.81 12.78
C PHE A 199 -29.82 -18.01 12.49
N SER A 200 -30.98 -18.42 13.01
CA SER A 200 -32.18 -17.57 12.96
C SER A 200 -31.97 -16.27 13.73
N LEU A 201 -31.20 -16.29 14.83
CA LEU A 201 -30.88 -15.09 15.61
C LEU A 201 -29.74 -14.27 15.00
N ILE A 202 -28.72 -14.90 14.38
CA ILE A 202 -27.63 -14.19 13.70
C ILE A 202 -28.12 -13.53 12.40
N ALA A 203 -28.87 -14.24 11.54
CA ALA A 203 -29.41 -13.63 10.33
C ALA A 203 -30.43 -12.51 10.63
N GLN A 204 -31.17 -12.63 11.73
CA GLN A 204 -32.11 -11.59 12.19
C GLN A 204 -31.38 -10.42 12.87
N LYS A 205 -30.30 -10.69 13.62
CA LYS A 205 -29.45 -9.67 14.24
C LYS A 205 -28.61 -8.92 13.20
N ASP A 206 -28.06 -9.59 12.20
CA ASP A 206 -27.28 -8.98 11.13
C ASP A 206 -28.16 -8.12 10.22
N ASN A 207 -29.39 -8.53 9.93
CA ASN A 207 -30.36 -7.67 9.23
C ASN A 207 -30.79 -6.46 10.08
N ALA A 208 -30.99 -6.65 11.39
CA ALA A 208 -31.36 -5.56 12.30
C ALA A 208 -30.19 -4.57 12.53
N LEU A 209 -28.96 -5.06 12.63
CA LEU A 209 -27.74 -4.23 12.71
C LEU A 209 -27.49 -3.51 11.39
N ALA A 210 -27.59 -4.18 10.24
CA ALA A 210 -27.46 -3.55 8.94
C ALA A 210 -28.49 -2.43 8.73
N LEU A 211 -29.73 -2.59 9.21
CA LEU A 211 -30.76 -1.54 9.13
C LEU A 211 -30.48 -0.38 10.10
N ARG A 212 -30.01 -0.65 11.32
CA ARG A 212 -29.71 0.38 12.33
C ARG A 212 -28.43 1.16 12.01
N ASP A 213 -27.42 0.48 11.50
CA ASP A 213 -26.16 1.07 11.08
C ASP A 213 -26.34 1.91 9.81
N ASN A 214 -27.17 1.49 8.85
CA ASN A 214 -27.50 2.32 7.67
C ASN A 214 -28.26 3.61 8.04
N ALA A 215 -29.08 3.61 9.09
CA ALA A 215 -29.81 4.79 9.54
C ALA A 215 -28.92 5.77 10.33
N ASN A 216 -28.02 5.26 11.18
CA ASN A 216 -27.14 6.09 12.02
C ASN A 216 -25.84 6.51 11.30
N LEU A 217 -25.31 5.73 10.35
CA LEU A 217 -24.14 6.13 9.55
C LEU A 217 -24.43 7.30 8.60
N LYS A 218 -25.69 7.58 8.25
CA LYS A 218 -25.95 8.70 7.32
C LYS A 218 -25.79 10.08 7.95
N THR A 219 -25.97 10.21 9.27
CA THR A 219 -26.03 11.52 9.92
C THR A 219 -24.81 11.88 10.76
N ILE A 220 -24.09 10.90 11.32
CA ILE A 220 -22.90 11.14 12.17
C ILE A 220 -21.59 11.08 11.34
N THR A 221 -21.57 10.27 10.28
CA THR A 221 -20.35 9.95 9.53
C THR A 221 -19.97 10.97 8.47
N GLU A 222 -20.78 11.98 8.16
CA GLU A 222 -20.36 13.03 7.22
C GLU A 222 -19.60 14.16 7.93
N ASP A 223 -20.08 14.65 9.07
CA ASP A 223 -19.45 15.78 9.77
C ASP A 223 -18.19 15.37 10.56
N GLN A 224 -18.22 14.25 11.29
CA GLN A 224 -17.02 13.76 11.98
C GLN A 224 -15.94 13.31 10.99
N ARG A 225 -16.34 12.77 9.83
CA ARG A 225 -15.42 12.41 8.75
C ARG A 225 -14.82 13.66 8.10
N ARG A 226 -15.58 14.74 7.87
CA ARG A 226 -15.02 15.99 7.34
C ARG A 226 -13.98 16.60 8.29
N ILE A 227 -14.26 16.63 9.60
CA ILE A 227 -13.36 17.23 10.60
C ILE A 227 -12.12 16.35 10.83
N ALA A 228 -12.28 15.03 10.97
CA ALA A 228 -11.15 14.11 11.14
C ALA A 228 -10.27 14.01 9.88
N LEU A 229 -10.86 13.98 8.68
CA LEU A 229 -10.11 14.02 7.41
C LEU A 229 -9.38 15.35 7.22
N ALA A 230 -9.95 16.46 7.68
CA ALA A 230 -9.26 17.76 7.62
C ALA A 230 -8.04 17.79 8.55
N ALA A 231 -8.15 17.24 9.76
CA ALA A 231 -7.08 17.23 10.74
C ALA A 231 -5.92 16.27 10.37
N THR A 232 -6.21 15.04 9.93
CA THR A 232 -5.16 14.07 9.52
C THR A 232 -4.47 14.47 8.23
N ARG A 233 -5.15 15.21 7.35
CA ARG A 233 -4.58 15.77 6.13
C ARG A 233 -3.41 16.72 6.39
N HIS A 234 -3.42 17.49 7.49
CA HIS A 234 -2.33 18.44 7.76
C HIS A 234 -1.05 17.76 8.27
N SER A 235 -1.13 16.72 9.12
CA SER A 235 0.08 16.10 9.70
C SER A 235 0.81 15.17 8.73
N ALA A 236 0.09 14.28 8.04
CA ALA A 236 0.70 13.31 7.14
C ALA A 236 1.30 13.99 5.89
N SER A 237 0.62 14.99 5.33
CA SER A 237 1.16 15.77 4.21
C SER A 237 2.42 16.54 4.60
N MET A 238 2.49 17.08 5.82
CA MET A 238 3.69 17.78 6.29
C MET A 238 4.90 16.84 6.42
N HIS A 239 4.70 15.62 6.94
CA HIS A 239 5.78 14.63 7.03
C HIS A 239 6.28 14.17 5.65
N VAL A 240 5.39 13.99 4.68
CA VAL A 240 5.80 13.62 3.31
C VAL A 240 6.50 14.77 2.60
N ILE A 241 6.00 16.01 2.72
CA ILE A 241 6.71 17.19 2.19
C ILE A 241 8.08 17.30 2.83
N SER A 242 8.18 17.14 4.16
CA SER A 242 9.46 17.14 4.87
C SER A 242 10.40 16.05 4.34
N ALA A 243 9.97 14.80 4.27
CA ALA A 243 10.79 13.70 3.77
C ALA A 243 11.26 13.90 2.31
N ILE A 244 10.37 14.39 1.43
CA ILE A 244 10.73 14.79 0.07
C ILE A 244 11.77 15.91 0.14
N THR A 245 11.53 16.99 0.88
CA THR A 245 12.53 18.05 1.01
C THR A 245 13.87 17.54 1.55
N THR A 246 13.92 16.64 2.53
CA THR A 246 15.18 16.10 3.06
C THR A 246 15.94 15.24 2.05
N VAL A 247 15.23 14.51 1.17
CA VAL A 247 15.86 13.71 0.11
C VAL A 247 16.34 14.60 -1.04
N PHE A 248 15.65 15.70 -1.32
CA PHE A 248 15.91 16.56 -2.48
C PHE A 248 16.80 17.79 -2.18
N LEU A 249 16.87 18.26 -0.93
CA LEU A 249 17.68 19.43 -0.52
C LEU A 249 19.21 19.24 -0.45
N PRO A 250 19.79 18.03 -0.26
CA PRO A 250 21.25 17.89 -0.28
C PRO A 250 21.86 18.31 -1.63
N ALA A 251 21.09 18.22 -2.72
CA ALA A 251 21.52 18.65 -4.05
C ALA A 251 21.42 20.17 -4.25
N THR A 252 20.54 20.88 -3.53
CA THR A 252 20.45 22.34 -3.63
C THR A 252 21.47 23.04 -2.72
N PHE A 253 21.82 22.45 -1.58
CA PHE A 253 22.84 23.01 -0.70
C PHE A 253 24.25 22.99 -1.32
N THR A 254 24.60 21.95 -2.09
CA THR A 254 25.90 21.89 -2.79
C THR A 254 25.96 22.80 -4.02
N ALA A 255 24.84 23.05 -4.70
CA ALA A 255 24.76 24.00 -5.82
C ALA A 255 24.93 25.46 -5.37
N VAL A 256 24.38 25.85 -4.22
CA VAL A 256 24.58 27.21 -3.64
C VAL A 256 26.02 27.40 -3.16
N GLY A 257 26.63 26.37 -2.55
CA GLY A 257 28.04 26.40 -2.15
C GLY A 257 29.00 26.56 -3.33
N GLN A 258 28.74 25.90 -4.47
CA GLN A 258 29.55 26.09 -5.67
C GLN A 258 29.30 27.44 -6.34
N ALA A 259 28.06 27.94 -6.39
CA ALA A 259 27.76 29.26 -6.92
C ALA A 259 28.43 30.41 -6.13
N GLN A 260 28.54 30.28 -4.80
CA GLN A 260 29.30 31.24 -3.98
C GLN A 260 30.81 31.17 -4.22
N PHE A 261 31.38 29.98 -4.43
CA PHE A 261 32.81 29.83 -4.76
C PHE A 261 33.18 30.37 -6.16
N TYR A 262 32.26 30.35 -7.12
CA TYR A 262 32.49 30.98 -8.43
C TYR A 262 32.36 32.52 -8.38
N SER A 263 31.55 33.07 -7.48
CA SER A 263 31.42 34.53 -7.30
C SER A 263 32.68 35.16 -6.69
N GLU A 264 33.32 34.53 -5.69
CA GLU A 264 34.56 35.05 -5.11
C GLU A 264 35.76 34.96 -6.07
N ARG A 265 35.84 33.94 -6.93
CA ARG A 265 36.93 33.83 -7.91
C ARG A 265 36.85 34.87 -9.03
N TYR A 266 35.65 35.32 -9.41
CA TYR A 266 35.49 36.41 -10.38
C TYR A 266 35.83 37.78 -9.77
N LEU A 267 35.58 38.00 -8.48
CA LEU A 267 35.93 39.26 -7.82
C LEU A 267 37.45 39.44 -7.66
N ILE A 268 38.20 38.35 -7.42
CA ILE A 268 39.66 38.37 -7.32
C ILE A 268 40.33 38.56 -8.71
N LEU A 269 39.74 38.03 -9.78
CA LEU A 269 40.30 38.21 -11.14
C LEU A 269 40.04 39.61 -11.73
N VAL A 270 38.97 40.29 -11.31
CA VAL A 270 38.71 41.69 -11.72
C VAL A 270 39.56 42.68 -10.93
N CYS A 271 39.86 42.42 -9.64
CA CYS A 271 40.76 43.30 -8.86
C CYS A 271 42.24 43.20 -9.28
N ARG A 272 42.69 42.09 -9.88
CA ARG A 272 44.09 41.95 -10.32
C ARG A 272 44.40 42.60 -11.67
N ARG A 273 43.37 42.99 -12.45
CA ARG A 273 43.56 43.67 -13.74
C ARG A 273 43.52 45.21 -13.66
N SER A 274 43.08 45.76 -12.53
CA SER A 274 42.97 47.22 -12.30
C SER A 274 44.23 47.85 -11.70
N SER A 275 45.22 47.06 -11.28
CA SER A 275 46.45 47.55 -10.61
C SER A 275 47.69 47.65 -11.51
N VAL A 276 47.56 47.47 -12.84
CA VAL A 276 48.71 47.49 -13.79
C VAL A 276 48.53 48.48 -14.95
N ARG A 277 47.81 49.59 -14.73
CA ARG A 277 47.81 50.74 -15.68
C ARG A 277 47.74 52.09 -14.96
N ARG A 278 48.81 52.44 -14.25
CA ARG A 278 49.16 53.84 -13.95
C ARG A 278 50.68 54.00 -13.96
N SER A 279 51.26 54.09 -15.16
CA SER A 279 52.48 54.86 -15.37
C SER A 279 52.77 55.00 -16.86
N SER A 280 52.27 56.07 -17.47
CA SER A 280 52.88 56.69 -18.66
C SER A 280 52.14 57.97 -19.08
N THR A 281 52.64 59.09 -18.54
CA THR A 281 52.95 60.34 -19.27
C THR A 281 51.95 60.84 -20.32
N PHE A 282 51.16 61.83 -19.92
CA PHE A 282 50.54 62.83 -20.80
C PHE A 282 51.63 63.72 -21.42
N LYS A 283 51.78 63.71 -22.74
CA LYS A 283 52.45 64.77 -23.52
C LYS A 283 51.35 65.60 -24.18
N LEU A 284 51.34 66.90 -23.85
CA LEU A 284 50.56 67.94 -24.47
C LEU A 284 51.43 68.56 -25.57
N GLU A 285 51.03 68.44 -26.84
CA GLU A 285 51.61 69.25 -27.90
C GLU A 285 50.52 69.71 -28.88
N LYS A 286 50.40 71.03 -28.96
CA LYS A 286 49.58 71.81 -29.89
C LYS A 286 50.03 71.53 -31.32
N VAL A 287 49.09 71.47 -32.27
CA VAL A 287 49.30 72.06 -33.61
C VAL A 287 48.00 72.73 -34.05
N LEU A 288 48.14 74.02 -34.35
CA LEU A 288 47.20 74.91 -35.04
C LEU A 288 47.49 74.84 -36.55
N GLU A 289 46.48 75.27 -37.32
CA GLU A 289 46.36 75.38 -38.79
C GLU A 289 45.81 74.16 -39.53
#